data_AF-A0A349DXE6-F1
#
_entry.id   AF-A0A349DXE6-F1
#
_cell.length_a   1.000
_cell.length_b   1.000
_cell.length_c   1.000
_cell.angle_alpha   90.00
_cell.angle_beta   90.00
_cell.angle_gamma   90.00
#
_symmetry.space_group_name_H-M   'P 1'
#
loop_
_entity.id
_entity.type
_entity.pdbx_description
1 polymer ?
#
loop_
_entity_poly.entity_id
_entity_poly.type
_entity_poly.pdbx_seq_one_letter_code
_entity_poly.pdbx_strand_id
1 'polypeptide(L)'
;MKKTLSTFTLMAFLVLWNAETTQAQNKKLPKGKWLTQMGMGMMNVKLVMNFVDNTIEMDSEMNGEKQKEKSVVLEILASEIKKKKGKMLLKEKGKERYAIGLFKQLNKDEIVMMPPEPTLDDRKKAEDFYKNAEKSLMEEMQNKLPNQNAQMDMYEIGFVFRTEKRLKKLNSLPDMPELDKKGVLDLMDAMIEIYKDPKNAALMGNPMSSLRLMEQLFIKKGYNPFTSMSTMMKSQMKFVQDKEIQKKSAQMQELMRKHIKQKKY
;
A
#
# COMPACT_ATOMS: atom_id res chain seq x y z
N MET A 1 -57.37 -12.40 -4.70
CA MET A 1 -56.62 -11.12 -4.81
C MET A 1 -55.17 -11.41 -5.18
N LYS A 2 -54.73 -11.05 -6.40
CA LYS A 2 -53.30 -11.07 -6.75
C LYS A 2 -52.64 -9.91 -6.01
N LYS A 3 -51.77 -10.19 -5.03
CA LYS A 3 -51.00 -9.16 -4.31
C LYS A 3 -49.93 -8.62 -5.27
N THR A 4 -50.27 -7.61 -6.06
CA THR A 4 -49.29 -6.84 -6.82
C THR A 4 -48.50 -5.98 -5.83
N LEU A 5 -47.21 -6.31 -5.66
CA LEU A 5 -46.29 -5.47 -4.92
C LEU A 5 -46.27 -4.09 -5.61
N SER A 6 -46.66 -3.04 -4.89
CA SER A 6 -46.63 -1.68 -5.43
C SER A 6 -45.21 -1.32 -5.85
N THR A 7 -45.06 -0.63 -6.99
CA THR A 7 -43.77 -0.11 -7.48
C THR A 7 -43.06 0.74 -6.43
N PHE A 8 -43.80 1.42 -5.57
CA PHE A 8 -43.26 2.18 -4.44
C PHE A 8 -42.65 1.27 -3.36
N THR A 9 -43.29 0.14 -3.07
CA THR A 9 -42.78 -0.88 -2.13
C THR A 9 -41.53 -1.55 -2.67
N LEU A 10 -41.50 -1.83 -3.98
CA LEU A 10 -40.32 -2.36 -4.66
C LEU A 10 -39.14 -1.37 -4.63
N MET A 11 -39.40 -0.09 -4.91
CA MET A 11 -38.39 0.97 -4.85
C MET A 11 -37.86 1.17 -3.43
N ALA A 12 -38.73 1.23 -2.43
CA ALA A 12 -38.33 1.34 -1.02
C ALA A 12 -37.49 0.13 -0.58
N PHE A 13 -37.88 -1.08 -0.99
CA PHE A 13 -37.10 -2.30 -0.71
C PHE A 13 -35.72 -2.26 -1.36
N LEU A 14 -35.61 -1.81 -2.62
CA LEU A 14 -34.32 -1.67 -3.31
C LEU A 14 -33.43 -0.61 -2.64
N VAL A 15 -34.01 0.50 -2.18
CA VAL A 15 -33.27 1.56 -1.46
C VAL A 15 -32.77 1.04 -0.12
N LEU A 16 -33.63 0.38 0.66
CA LEU A 16 -33.25 -0.19 1.96
C LEU A 16 -32.21 -1.31 1.81
N TRP A 17 -32.38 -2.20 0.83
CA TRP A 17 -31.43 -3.26 0.52
C TRP A 17 -30.05 -2.70 0.15
N ASN A 18 -30.01 -1.65 -0.68
CA ASN A 18 -28.75 -0.99 -1.03
C ASN A 18 -28.10 -0.30 0.17
N ALA A 19 -28.90 0.32 1.05
CA ALA A 19 -28.40 0.94 2.28
C ALA A 19 -27.81 -0.11 3.26
N GLU A 20 -28.51 -1.23 3.49
CA GLU A 20 -28.02 -2.34 4.31
C GLU A 20 -26.75 -2.96 3.73
N THR A 21 -26.72 -3.16 2.41
CA THR A 21 -25.55 -3.72 1.72
C THR A 21 -24.34 -2.80 1.89
N THR A 22 -24.52 -1.48 1.75
CA THR A 22 -23.46 -0.49 1.93
C THR A 22 -22.96 -0.46 3.37
N GLN A 23 -23.87 -0.48 4.35
CA GLN A 23 -23.53 -0.52 5.76
C GLN A 23 -22.78 -1.80 6.13
N ALA A 24 -23.17 -2.95 5.57
CA ALA A 24 -22.49 -4.22 5.76
C ALA A 24 -21.07 -4.23 5.16
N GLN A 25 -20.85 -3.54 4.04
CA GLN A 25 -19.50 -3.35 3.49
C GLN A 25 -18.67 -2.39 4.35
N ASN A 26 -19.26 -1.30 4.83
CA ASN A 26 -18.56 -0.36 5.72
C ASN A 26 -18.13 -1.01 7.05
N LYS A 27 -18.86 -2.02 7.54
CA LYS A 27 -18.45 -2.83 8.71
C LYS A 27 -17.19 -3.67 8.46
N LYS A 28 -16.89 -4.02 7.20
CA LYS A 28 -15.71 -4.81 6.81
C LYS A 28 -14.46 -3.96 6.58
N LEU A 29 -14.61 -2.64 6.51
CA LEU A 29 -13.47 -1.73 6.36
C LEU A 29 -12.51 -1.82 7.56
N PRO A 30 -11.22 -1.49 7.35
CA PRO A 30 -10.30 -1.24 8.46
C PRO A 30 -10.94 -0.25 9.46
N LYS A 31 -10.66 -0.44 10.75
CA LYS A 31 -11.19 0.40 11.83
C LYS A 31 -10.07 1.02 12.63
N GLY A 32 -10.31 2.22 13.15
CA GLY A 32 -9.37 2.96 13.96
C GLY A 32 -8.16 3.44 13.16
N LYS A 33 -7.06 3.61 13.87
CA LYS A 33 -5.87 4.30 13.36
C LYS A 33 -4.85 3.34 12.76
N TRP A 34 -4.48 3.65 11.53
CA TRP A 34 -3.54 2.92 10.70
C TRP A 34 -2.40 3.86 10.32
N LEU A 35 -1.17 3.40 10.45
CA LEU A 35 0.01 4.24 10.33
C LEU A 35 1.04 3.59 9.42
N THR A 36 1.65 4.38 8.56
CA THR A 36 2.90 4.01 7.89
C THR A 36 3.95 5.06 8.26
N GLN A 37 5.18 4.59 8.42
CA GLN A 37 6.33 5.44 8.71
C GLN A 37 7.47 5.01 7.80
N MET A 38 8.12 5.99 7.19
CA MET A 38 9.27 5.79 6.32
C MET A 38 10.36 6.79 6.68
N GLY A 39 11.55 6.26 6.97
CA GLY A 39 12.77 7.05 7.02
C GLY A 39 13.50 6.94 5.68
N MET A 40 13.74 8.08 5.03
CA MET A 40 14.63 8.19 3.86
C MET A 40 15.72 9.22 4.17
N GLY A 41 16.89 8.75 4.61
CA GLY A 41 17.97 9.64 5.02
C GLY A 41 17.55 10.56 6.17
N MET A 42 17.58 11.88 5.93
CA MET A 42 17.19 12.91 6.91
C MET A 42 15.67 13.17 6.95
N MET A 43 14.89 12.61 6.02
CA MET A 43 13.44 12.84 5.95
C MET A 43 12.70 11.67 6.58
N ASN A 44 11.89 11.96 7.61
CA ASN A 44 10.98 11.00 8.21
C ASN A 44 9.54 11.41 7.87
N VAL A 45 8.86 10.58 7.10
CA VAL A 45 7.45 10.78 6.75
C VAL A 45 6.62 9.75 7.50
N LYS A 46 5.60 10.24 8.20
CA LYS A 46 4.57 9.44 8.83
C LYS A 46 3.22 9.81 8.25
N LEU A 47 2.49 8.82 7.76
CA LEU A 47 1.12 8.99 7.31
C LEU A 47 0.20 8.25 8.27
N VAL A 48 -0.87 8.89 8.65
CA VAL A 48 -1.91 8.35 9.52
C VAL A 48 -3.21 8.32 8.74
N MET A 49 -3.88 7.19 8.74
CA MET A 49 -5.25 7.03 8.26
C MET A 49 -6.11 6.54 9.43
N ASN A 50 -7.09 7.33 9.83
CA ASN A 50 -8.02 6.98 10.89
C ASN A 50 -9.39 6.69 10.27
N PHE A 51 -9.79 5.42 10.30
CA PHE A 51 -11.09 4.97 9.80
C PHE A 51 -12.11 5.05 10.94
N VAL A 52 -12.99 6.04 10.88
CA VAL A 52 -14.02 6.32 11.90
C VAL A 52 -15.37 6.39 11.20
N ASP A 53 -16.31 5.54 11.62
CA ASP A 53 -17.65 5.47 11.03
C ASP A 53 -17.63 5.34 9.50
N ASN A 54 -18.06 6.41 8.82
CA ASN A 54 -18.12 6.55 7.37
C ASN A 54 -17.10 7.57 6.84
N THR A 55 -16.05 7.87 7.60
CA THR A 55 -14.99 8.79 7.20
C THR A 55 -13.60 8.16 7.34
N ILE A 56 -12.66 8.71 6.58
CA ILE A 56 -11.23 8.46 6.69
C ILE A 56 -10.57 9.80 6.92
N GLU A 57 -9.98 9.98 8.09
CA GLU A 57 -9.14 11.14 8.38
C GLU A 57 -7.71 10.78 8.02
N MET A 58 -7.11 11.57 7.14
CA MET A 58 -5.74 11.40 6.70
C MET A 58 -4.91 12.54 7.25
N ASP A 59 -3.83 12.23 7.94
CA ASP A 59 -2.83 13.19 8.39
C ASP A 59 -1.46 12.79 7.85
N SER A 60 -0.62 13.78 7.57
CA SER A 60 0.79 13.58 7.24
C SER A 60 1.65 14.37 8.22
N GLU A 61 2.68 13.72 8.75
CA GLU A 61 3.74 14.33 9.54
C GLU A 61 5.06 14.19 8.76
N MET A 62 5.81 15.27 8.66
CA MET A 62 7.16 15.28 8.08
C MET A 62 8.11 15.83 9.13
N ASN A 63 9.13 15.05 9.49
CA ASN A 63 10.11 15.40 10.53
C ASN A 63 9.47 15.79 11.88
N GLY A 64 8.35 15.14 12.22
CA GLY A 64 7.60 15.42 13.45
C GLY A 64 6.59 16.58 13.35
N GLU A 65 6.58 17.32 12.23
CA GLU A 65 5.67 18.43 12.02
C GLU A 65 4.48 18.04 11.16
N LYS A 66 3.27 18.34 11.65
CA LYS A 66 2.03 18.10 10.91
C LYS A 66 1.95 18.98 9.66
N GLN A 67 1.69 18.33 8.53
CA GLN A 67 1.50 18.96 7.23
C GLN A 67 0.02 19.25 7.02
N LYS A 68 -0.45 20.41 7.48
CA LYS A 68 -1.88 20.79 7.45
C LYS A 68 -2.51 20.68 6.05
N GLU A 69 -1.77 21.08 5.02
CA GLU A 69 -2.24 21.04 3.62
C GLU A 69 -2.47 19.63 3.08
N LYS A 70 -1.83 18.63 3.71
CA LYS A 70 -1.97 17.21 3.37
C LYS A 70 -2.94 16.47 4.30
N SER A 71 -3.58 17.21 5.21
CA SER A 71 -4.53 16.65 6.16
C SER A 71 -5.94 16.80 5.59
N VAL A 72 -6.60 15.68 5.26
CA VAL A 72 -7.92 15.68 4.62
C VAL A 72 -8.87 14.74 5.33
N VAL A 73 -10.15 15.10 5.33
CA VAL A 73 -11.23 14.22 5.81
C VAL A 73 -12.01 13.76 4.59
N LEU A 74 -12.08 12.45 4.39
CA LEU A 74 -12.73 11.82 3.25
C LEU A 74 -13.98 11.08 3.72
N GLU A 75 -15.14 11.44 3.18
CA GLU A 75 -16.40 10.72 3.36
C GLU A 75 -16.46 9.50 2.44
N ILE A 76 -16.85 8.35 2.98
CA ILE A 76 -16.97 7.09 2.25
C ILE A 76 -18.36 7.04 1.63
N LEU A 77 -18.44 7.25 0.32
CA LEU A 77 -19.70 7.23 -0.42
C LEU A 77 -20.12 5.80 -0.79
N ALA A 78 -19.15 4.96 -1.13
CA ALA A 78 -19.36 3.55 -1.44
C ALA A 78 -18.12 2.74 -1.10
N SER A 79 -18.31 1.48 -0.72
CA SER A 79 -17.23 0.53 -0.51
C SER A 79 -17.62 -0.87 -0.95
N GLU A 80 -16.63 -1.64 -1.42
CA GLU A 80 -16.79 -3.05 -1.77
C GLU A 80 -15.56 -3.83 -1.27
N ILE A 81 -15.78 -4.88 -0.48
CA ILE A 81 -14.71 -5.71 0.07
C ILE A 81 -14.95 -7.18 -0.25
N LYS A 82 -13.98 -7.79 -0.96
CA LYS A 82 -13.99 -9.19 -1.38
C LYS A 82 -12.62 -9.83 -1.21
N LYS A 83 -12.56 -10.98 -0.53
CA LYS A 83 -11.34 -11.80 -0.38
C LYS A 83 -10.10 -10.97 0.05
N LYS A 84 -10.24 -10.17 1.12
CA LYS A 84 -9.21 -9.27 1.68
C LYS A 84 -8.82 -8.05 0.82
N LYS A 85 -9.41 -7.89 -0.37
CA LYS A 85 -9.26 -6.69 -1.20
C LYS A 85 -10.47 -5.78 -1.00
N GLY A 86 -10.25 -4.49 -0.95
CA GLY A 86 -11.32 -3.51 -0.82
C GLY A 86 -11.09 -2.29 -1.68
N LYS A 87 -12.16 -1.78 -2.27
CA LYS A 87 -12.18 -0.50 -2.99
C LYS A 87 -13.20 0.45 -2.37
N MET A 88 -12.89 1.74 -2.43
CA MET A 88 -13.73 2.80 -1.86
C MET A 88 -13.84 3.97 -2.83
N LEU A 89 -15.06 4.51 -2.95
CA LEU A 89 -15.32 5.83 -3.49
C LEU A 89 -15.40 6.82 -2.34
N LEU A 90 -14.57 7.85 -2.41
CA LEU A 90 -14.36 8.81 -1.34
C LEU A 90 -14.66 10.24 -1.85
N LYS A 91 -15.14 11.10 -0.97
CA LYS A 91 -15.35 12.54 -1.23
C LYS A 91 -14.67 13.37 -0.15
N GLU A 92 -13.93 14.40 -0.55
CA GLU A 92 -13.35 15.34 0.41
C GLU A 92 -14.46 16.16 1.09
N LYS A 93 -14.50 16.14 2.42
CA LYS A 93 -15.55 16.79 3.19
C LYS A 93 -15.58 18.29 2.90
N GLY A 94 -16.75 18.80 2.53
CA GLY A 94 -16.96 20.21 2.20
C GLY A 94 -16.43 20.64 0.82
N LYS A 95 -15.95 19.72 -0.02
CA LYS A 95 -15.52 20.02 -1.39
C LYS A 95 -16.12 19.03 -2.39
N GLU A 96 -16.32 19.46 -3.63
CA GLU A 96 -16.72 18.58 -4.73
C GLU A 96 -15.48 17.91 -5.36
N ARG A 97 -14.69 17.23 -4.52
CA ARG A 97 -13.48 16.50 -4.94
C ARG A 97 -13.56 15.06 -4.47
N TYR A 98 -13.20 14.13 -5.34
CA TYR A 98 -13.42 12.71 -5.16
C TYR A 98 -12.11 11.93 -5.31
N ALA A 99 -11.97 10.85 -4.54
CA ALA A 99 -10.82 9.97 -4.56
C ALA A 99 -11.26 8.51 -4.66
N ILE A 100 -10.36 7.66 -5.17
CA ILE A 100 -10.55 6.21 -5.21
C ILE A 100 -9.47 5.57 -4.35
N GLY A 101 -9.89 4.81 -3.35
CA GLY A 101 -8.99 4.07 -2.48
C GLY A 101 -9.02 2.58 -2.80
N LEU A 102 -7.85 1.98 -3.06
CA LEU A 102 -7.69 0.52 -3.11
C LEU A 102 -6.83 0.05 -1.94
N PHE A 103 -7.24 -1.04 -1.29
CA PHE A 103 -6.43 -1.69 -0.26
C PHE A 103 -6.47 -3.21 -0.31
N LYS A 104 -5.39 -3.83 0.16
CA LYS A 104 -5.32 -5.25 0.47
C LYS A 104 -4.99 -5.46 1.94
N GLN A 105 -5.82 -6.22 2.63
CA GLN A 105 -5.51 -6.69 3.97
C GLN A 105 -4.50 -7.85 3.88
N LEU A 106 -3.30 -7.62 4.43
CA LEU A 106 -2.26 -8.66 4.52
C LEU A 106 -2.54 -9.59 5.69
N ASN A 107 -2.83 -8.99 6.85
CA ASN A 107 -3.25 -9.68 8.07
C ASN A 107 -4.13 -8.74 8.93
N LYS A 108 -4.50 -9.15 10.14
CA LYS A 108 -5.37 -8.36 11.02
C LYS A 108 -4.78 -7.01 11.43
N ASP A 109 -3.46 -6.85 11.35
CA ASP A 109 -2.69 -5.72 11.84
C ASP A 109 -1.98 -4.92 10.74
N GLU A 110 -2.08 -5.36 9.47
CA GLU A 110 -1.37 -4.78 8.33
C GLU A 110 -2.24 -4.76 7.07
N ILE A 111 -2.32 -3.59 6.43
CA ILE A 111 -2.94 -3.37 5.12
C ILE A 111 -1.93 -2.72 4.18
N VAL A 112 -2.09 -2.93 2.88
CA VAL A 112 -1.38 -2.21 1.83
C VAL A 112 -2.38 -1.32 1.13
N MET A 113 -2.02 -0.05 0.97
CA MET A 113 -2.87 0.96 0.36
C MET A 113 -2.02 2.12 -0.15
N MET A 114 -2.39 2.66 -1.31
CA MET A 114 -1.99 4.01 -1.67
C MET A 114 -2.89 5.02 -0.96
N PRO A 115 -2.34 6.09 -0.35
CA PRO A 115 -3.15 7.16 0.21
C PRO A 115 -4.07 7.72 -0.88
N PRO A 116 -5.40 7.71 -0.70
CA PRO A 116 -6.31 8.21 -1.72
C PRO A 116 -6.19 9.73 -1.83
N GLU A 117 -5.90 10.22 -3.04
CA GLU A 117 -5.81 11.65 -3.33
C GLU A 117 -7.10 12.13 -4.00
N PRO A 118 -7.81 13.15 -3.45
CA PRO A 118 -9.05 13.66 -4.03
C PRO A 118 -8.75 14.56 -5.22
N THR A 119 -8.55 13.97 -6.40
CA THR A 119 -8.16 14.68 -7.64
C THR A 119 -9.28 14.77 -8.68
N LEU A 120 -10.39 14.06 -8.50
CA LEU A 120 -11.50 14.05 -9.44
C LEU A 120 -12.54 15.11 -9.03
N ASP A 121 -12.88 16.03 -9.93
CA ASP A 121 -13.79 17.15 -9.64
C ASP A 121 -15.22 16.94 -10.18
N ASP A 122 -15.54 15.73 -10.67
CA ASP A 122 -16.86 15.37 -11.20
C ASP A 122 -17.35 14.04 -10.62
N ARG A 123 -18.56 14.07 -10.04
CA ARG A 123 -19.15 12.92 -9.37
C ARG A 123 -19.39 11.73 -10.30
N LYS A 124 -19.90 11.98 -11.51
CA LYS A 124 -20.24 10.90 -12.45
C LYS A 124 -18.97 10.21 -12.94
N LYS A 125 -17.94 10.98 -13.26
CA LYS A 125 -16.60 10.46 -13.58
C LYS A 125 -16.04 9.66 -12.42
N ALA A 126 -16.18 10.12 -11.17
CA ALA A 126 -15.71 9.38 -10.00
C ALA A 126 -16.46 8.05 -9.79
N GLU A 127 -17.77 8.02 -9.98
CA GLU A 127 -18.57 6.79 -9.92
C GLU A 127 -18.19 5.80 -11.02
N ASP A 128 -17.93 6.27 -12.24
CA ASP A 128 -17.50 5.42 -13.36
C ASP A 128 -16.06 4.94 -13.19
N PHE A 129 -15.18 5.76 -12.61
CA PHE A 129 -13.83 5.38 -12.21
C PHE A 129 -13.91 4.30 -11.12
N TYR A 130 -14.74 4.47 -10.09
CA TYR A 130 -14.91 3.48 -9.00
C TYR A 130 -15.36 2.11 -9.51
N LYS A 131 -16.29 2.07 -10.48
CA LYS A 131 -16.73 0.81 -11.10
C LYS A 131 -15.58 0.07 -11.77
N ASN A 132 -14.66 0.81 -12.40
CA ASN A 132 -13.52 0.30 -13.18
C ASN A 132 -12.16 0.53 -12.50
N ALA A 133 -12.12 0.67 -11.17
CA ALA A 133 -11.00 1.26 -10.44
C ALA A 133 -9.65 0.61 -10.75
N GLU A 134 -9.58 -0.72 -10.84
CA GLU A 134 -8.34 -1.43 -11.16
C GLU A 134 -7.81 -1.07 -12.55
N LYS A 135 -8.70 -0.99 -13.55
CA LYS A 135 -8.33 -0.66 -14.93
C LYS A 135 -7.94 0.82 -15.04
N SER A 136 -8.75 1.71 -14.46
CA SER A 136 -8.51 3.15 -14.53
C SER A 136 -7.21 3.56 -13.84
N LEU A 137 -6.89 2.99 -12.67
CA LEU A 137 -5.61 3.25 -12.01
C LEU A 137 -4.42 2.66 -12.77
N MET A 138 -4.60 1.48 -13.39
CA MET A 138 -3.55 0.90 -14.23
C MET A 138 -3.22 1.81 -15.42
N GLU A 139 -4.24 2.34 -16.10
CA GLU A 139 -4.08 3.29 -17.20
C GLU A 139 -3.41 4.59 -16.73
N GLU A 140 -3.80 5.12 -15.57
CA GLU A 140 -3.15 6.31 -14.99
C GLU A 140 -1.67 6.08 -14.69
N MET A 141 -1.33 4.93 -14.10
CA MET A 141 0.05 4.54 -13.83
C MET A 141 0.87 4.37 -15.11
N GLN A 142 0.31 3.73 -16.13
CA GLN A 142 0.97 3.56 -17.42
C GLN A 142 1.22 4.90 -18.12
N ASN A 143 0.28 5.85 -18.03
CA ASN A 143 0.46 7.19 -18.59
C ASN A 143 1.57 7.97 -17.89
N LYS A 144 1.72 7.81 -16.56
CA LYS A 144 2.81 8.43 -15.79
C LYS A 144 4.16 7.74 -16.01
N LEU A 145 4.16 6.44 -16.32
CA LEU A 145 5.35 5.61 -16.48
C LEU A 145 5.24 4.74 -17.75
N PRO A 146 5.31 5.34 -18.96
CA PRO A 146 4.98 4.68 -20.23
C PRO A 146 5.86 3.47 -20.59
N ASN A 147 7.01 3.33 -19.92
CA ASN A 147 7.97 2.27 -20.18
C ASN A 147 7.85 1.09 -19.19
N GLN A 148 6.90 1.12 -18.25
CA GLN A 148 6.64 0.03 -17.30
C GLN A 148 5.40 -0.79 -17.71
N ASN A 149 5.61 -1.82 -18.53
CA ASN A 149 4.58 -2.83 -18.82
C ASN A 149 4.53 -3.92 -17.74
N ALA A 150 4.30 -3.52 -16.49
CA ALA A 150 4.10 -4.47 -15.42
C ALA A 150 2.60 -4.76 -15.28
N GLN A 151 2.21 -6.04 -15.47
CA GLN A 151 0.92 -6.54 -14.98
C GLN A 151 0.95 -6.50 -13.45
N MET A 152 0.71 -5.33 -12.87
CA MET A 152 0.71 -5.14 -11.42
C MET A 152 -0.70 -5.38 -10.87
N ASP A 153 -0.78 -6.08 -9.73
CA ASP A 153 -2.02 -6.11 -8.96
C ASP A 153 -2.16 -4.76 -8.25
N MET A 154 -3.10 -3.93 -8.67
CA MET A 154 -3.28 -2.57 -8.13
C MET A 154 -3.52 -2.53 -6.61
N TYR A 155 -4.00 -3.63 -6.03
CA TYR A 155 -4.20 -3.77 -4.59
C TYR A 155 -2.90 -4.06 -3.81
N GLU A 156 -1.81 -4.38 -4.50
CA GLU A 156 -0.49 -4.63 -3.90
C GLU A 156 0.42 -3.39 -3.92
N ILE A 157 -0.07 -2.30 -4.49
CA ILE A 157 0.66 -1.05 -4.66
C ILE A 157 0.34 -0.12 -3.49
N GLY A 158 1.38 0.49 -2.93
CA GLY A 158 1.27 1.50 -1.88
C GLY A 158 2.11 1.18 -0.66
N PHE A 159 1.78 1.84 0.45
CA PHE A 159 2.49 1.70 1.72
C PHE A 159 1.85 0.61 2.57
N VAL A 160 2.66 -0.04 3.41
CA VAL A 160 2.14 -0.91 4.46
C VAL A 160 1.71 -0.06 5.65
N PHE A 161 0.40 0.10 5.80
CA PHE A 161 -0.18 0.70 6.98
C PHE A 161 -0.39 -0.36 8.05
N ARG A 162 -0.12 0.02 9.30
CA ARG A 162 -0.09 -0.87 10.46
C ARG A 162 -0.91 -0.31 11.60
N THR A 163 -1.48 -1.20 12.41
CA THR A 163 -2.09 -0.80 13.68
C THR A 163 -1.02 -0.25 14.63
N GLU A 164 -1.41 0.62 15.57
CA GLU A 164 -0.49 1.14 16.59
C GLU A 164 0.17 0.02 17.40
N LYS A 165 -0.60 -1.04 17.70
CA LYS A 165 -0.10 -2.24 18.39
C LYS A 165 1.04 -2.90 17.61
N ARG A 166 0.87 -3.05 16.28
CA ARG A 166 1.88 -3.66 15.42
C ARG A 166 3.13 -2.78 15.32
N LEU A 167 2.97 -1.46 15.18
CA LEU A 167 4.10 -0.53 15.19
C LEU A 167 4.89 -0.62 16.50
N LYS A 168 4.22 -0.60 17.66
CA LYS A 168 4.90 -0.75 18.97
C LYS A 168 5.72 -2.04 19.04
N LYS A 169 5.15 -3.16 18.57
CA LYS A 169 5.85 -4.45 18.53
C LYS A 169 7.07 -4.45 17.59
N LEU A 170 6.99 -3.76 16.46
CA LEU A 170 8.09 -3.67 15.50
C LEU A 170 9.21 -2.74 16.01
N ASN A 171 8.84 -1.62 16.63
CA ASN A 171 9.80 -0.69 17.26
C ASN A 171 10.51 -1.29 18.47
N SER A 172 9.92 -2.29 19.14
CA SER A 172 10.58 -2.99 20.25
C SER A 172 11.58 -4.07 19.82
N LEU A 173 11.70 -4.35 18.51
CA LEU A 173 12.74 -5.24 18.00
C LEU A 173 14.12 -4.57 18.13
N PRO A 174 15.19 -5.33 18.34
CA PRO A 174 16.54 -4.77 18.36
C PRO A 174 16.91 -4.15 17.01
N ASP A 175 17.75 -3.13 17.06
CA ASP A 175 18.39 -2.59 15.86
C ASP A 175 19.29 -3.65 15.21
N MET A 176 19.39 -3.60 13.88
CA MET A 176 20.33 -4.45 13.18
C MET A 176 21.76 -4.00 13.53
N PRO A 177 22.67 -4.91 13.91
CA PRO A 177 24.07 -4.56 14.11
C PRO A 177 24.72 -4.17 12.77
N GLU A 178 25.84 -3.44 12.83
CA GLU A 178 26.67 -3.28 11.65
C GLU A 178 27.15 -4.66 11.17
N LEU A 179 26.99 -4.93 9.88
CA LEU A 179 27.32 -6.22 9.30
C LEU A 179 28.78 -6.22 8.82
N ASP A 180 29.47 -7.30 9.09
CA ASP A 180 30.73 -7.64 8.42
C ASP A 180 30.45 -8.17 7.00
N LYS A 181 31.50 -8.48 6.23
CA LYS A 181 31.37 -8.97 4.86
C LYS A 181 30.47 -10.21 4.78
N LYS A 182 30.65 -11.17 5.71
CA LYS A 182 29.87 -12.41 5.74
C LYS A 182 28.39 -12.11 5.99
N GLY A 183 28.08 -11.28 6.97
CA GLY A 183 26.71 -10.87 7.28
C GLY A 183 26.04 -10.15 6.11
N VAL A 184 26.77 -9.31 5.37
CA VAL A 184 26.27 -8.67 4.15
C VAL A 184 25.94 -9.72 3.07
N LEU A 185 26.85 -10.66 2.80
CA LEU A 185 26.62 -11.73 1.81
C LEU A 185 25.44 -12.62 2.19
N ASP A 186 25.34 -13.02 3.46
CA ASP A 186 24.24 -13.85 3.98
C ASP A 186 22.87 -13.14 3.83
N LEU A 187 22.84 -11.82 4.01
CA LEU A 187 21.62 -11.02 3.80
C LEU A 187 21.26 -10.93 2.31
N MET A 188 22.24 -10.72 1.43
CA MET A 188 22.03 -10.69 -0.01
C MET A 188 21.55 -12.04 -0.54
N ASP A 189 22.05 -13.15 -0.01
CA ASP A 189 21.57 -14.50 -0.35
C ASP A 189 20.13 -14.71 0.08
N ALA A 190 19.76 -14.29 1.28
CA ALA A 190 18.36 -14.33 1.72
C ALA A 190 17.44 -13.48 0.82
N MET A 191 17.90 -12.32 0.36
CA MET A 191 17.17 -11.48 -0.60
C MET A 191 17.03 -12.14 -1.97
N ILE A 192 18.09 -12.79 -2.46
CA ILE A 192 18.05 -13.55 -3.72
C ILE A 192 17.01 -14.68 -3.66
N GLU A 193 16.95 -15.42 -2.55
CA GLU A 193 15.94 -16.47 -2.38
C GLU A 193 14.51 -15.91 -2.36
N ILE A 194 14.30 -14.76 -1.72
CA ILE A 194 13.01 -14.05 -1.77
C ILE A 194 12.64 -13.67 -3.21
N TYR A 195 13.61 -13.20 -4.00
CA TYR A 195 13.41 -12.80 -5.40
C TYR A 195 13.23 -13.99 -6.36
N LYS A 196 13.70 -15.19 -5.99
CA LYS A 196 13.44 -16.41 -6.78
C LYS A 196 12.04 -16.98 -6.56
N ASP A 197 11.39 -16.69 -5.44
CA ASP A 197 10.05 -17.22 -5.15
C ASP A 197 9.00 -16.61 -6.11
N PRO A 198 8.34 -17.43 -6.95
CA PRO A 198 7.33 -16.96 -7.89
C PRO A 198 6.17 -16.20 -7.24
N LYS A 199 5.88 -16.45 -5.95
CA LYS A 199 4.82 -15.73 -5.22
C LYS A 199 5.14 -14.25 -5.03
N ASN A 200 6.43 -13.90 -5.03
CA ASN A 200 6.89 -12.52 -4.87
C ASN A 200 7.02 -11.79 -6.22
N ALA A 201 6.80 -12.47 -7.36
CA ALA A 201 6.92 -11.89 -8.69
C ALA A 201 6.05 -10.63 -8.87
N ALA A 202 4.83 -10.63 -8.32
CA ALA A 202 3.93 -9.48 -8.36
C ALA A 202 4.45 -8.24 -7.60
N LEU A 203 5.42 -8.42 -6.70
CA LEU A 203 5.97 -7.36 -5.84
C LEU A 203 7.28 -6.80 -6.36
N MET A 204 7.99 -7.54 -7.22
CA MET A 204 9.30 -7.10 -7.75
C MET A 204 9.18 -6.07 -8.87
N GLY A 205 8.00 -5.91 -9.46
CA GLY A 205 7.73 -4.91 -10.51
C GLY A 205 7.55 -3.47 -10.00
N ASN A 206 7.45 -3.28 -8.67
CA ASN A 206 7.18 -1.98 -8.06
C ASN A 206 8.19 -1.69 -6.92
N PRO A 207 8.90 -0.53 -6.93
CA PRO A 207 9.88 -0.20 -5.89
C PRO A 207 9.34 -0.24 -4.45
N MET A 208 8.10 0.21 -4.23
CA MET A 208 7.47 0.18 -2.90
C MET A 208 7.20 -1.25 -2.43
N SER A 209 6.75 -2.11 -3.34
CA SER A 209 6.50 -3.52 -3.06
C SER A 209 7.81 -4.29 -2.86
N SER A 210 8.91 -3.91 -3.52
CA SER A 210 10.26 -4.44 -3.26
C SER A 210 10.81 -4.00 -1.89
N LEU A 211 10.58 -2.75 -1.49
CA LEU A 211 10.93 -2.28 -0.14
C LEU A 211 10.22 -3.11 0.95
N ARG A 212 8.96 -3.48 0.70
CA ARG A 212 8.19 -4.36 1.60
C ARG A 212 8.82 -5.75 1.75
N LEU A 213 9.41 -6.32 0.69
CA LEU A 213 10.10 -7.61 0.77
C LEU A 213 11.34 -7.53 1.68
N MET A 214 12.13 -6.47 1.57
CA MET A 214 13.26 -6.22 2.47
C MET A 214 12.79 -6.03 3.92
N GLU A 215 11.71 -5.27 4.12
CA GLU A 215 11.12 -5.08 5.44
C GLU A 215 10.73 -6.40 6.10
N GLN A 216 10.07 -7.29 5.34
CA GLN A 216 9.68 -8.62 5.81
C GLN A 216 10.90 -9.48 6.15
N LEU A 217 12.00 -9.37 5.40
CA LEU A 217 13.24 -10.07 5.71
C LEU A 217 13.82 -9.61 7.05
N PHE A 218 13.88 -8.30 7.31
CA PHE A 218 14.36 -7.77 8.59
C PHE A 218 13.51 -8.24 9.76
N ILE A 219 12.19 -8.17 9.62
CA ILE A 219 11.24 -8.67 10.63
C ILE A 219 11.46 -10.17 10.88
N LYS A 220 11.66 -10.97 9.82
CA LYS A 220 11.90 -12.41 9.93
C LYS A 220 13.23 -12.72 10.63
N LYS A 221 14.25 -11.87 10.43
CA LYS A 221 15.54 -11.94 11.12
C LYS A 221 15.51 -11.34 12.54
N GLY A 222 14.36 -10.81 12.97
CA GLY A 222 14.17 -10.30 14.33
C GLY A 222 14.66 -8.86 14.54
N TYR A 223 14.87 -8.10 13.47
CA TYR A 223 15.36 -6.72 13.55
C TYR A 223 14.25 -5.69 13.35
N ASN A 224 14.46 -4.50 13.92
CA ASN A 224 13.61 -3.35 13.72
C ASN A 224 13.64 -2.89 12.26
N PRO A 225 12.53 -3.01 11.50
CA PRO A 225 12.52 -2.67 10.08
C PRO A 225 12.77 -1.18 9.79
N PHE A 226 12.49 -0.29 10.74
CA PHE A 226 12.58 1.16 10.55
C PHE A 226 14.03 1.68 10.61
N THR A 227 14.93 0.95 11.26
CA THR A 227 16.36 1.30 11.38
C THR A 227 17.24 0.39 10.52
N SER A 228 16.81 -0.86 10.28
CA SER A 228 17.60 -1.89 9.58
C SER A 228 18.04 -1.49 8.17
N MET A 229 17.21 -0.78 7.41
CA MET A 229 17.56 -0.38 6.04
C MET A 229 18.79 0.53 6.01
N SER A 230 18.84 1.52 6.91
CA SER A 230 19.97 2.45 6.98
C SER A 230 21.25 1.71 7.36
N THR A 231 21.20 0.83 8.36
CA THR A 231 22.35 0.03 8.78
C THR A 231 22.80 -0.94 7.67
N MET A 232 21.87 -1.53 6.93
CA MET A 232 22.19 -2.39 5.78
C MET A 232 22.95 -1.60 4.72
N MET A 233 22.43 -0.44 4.31
CA MET A 233 23.08 0.41 3.32
C MET A 233 24.49 0.83 3.78
N LYS A 234 24.63 1.27 5.03
CA LYS A 234 25.93 1.64 5.62
C LYS A 234 26.91 0.47 5.60
N SER A 235 26.47 -0.72 5.98
CA SER A 235 27.30 -1.92 6.01
C SER A 235 27.71 -2.34 4.59
N GLN A 236 26.78 -2.29 3.63
CA GLN A 236 27.05 -2.63 2.23
C GLN A 236 28.05 -1.64 1.58
N MET A 237 27.97 -0.36 1.91
CA MET A 237 28.91 0.67 1.41
C MET A 237 30.36 0.38 1.78
N LYS A 238 30.63 -0.20 2.98
CA LYS A 238 31.99 -0.57 3.41
C LYS A 238 32.66 -1.58 2.49
N PHE A 239 31.86 -2.37 1.76
CA PHE A 239 32.34 -3.46 0.92
C PHE A 239 31.88 -3.31 -0.55
N VAL A 240 31.54 -2.09 -1.00
CA VAL A 240 30.99 -1.85 -2.35
C VAL A 240 31.94 -2.23 -3.49
N GLN A 241 33.25 -2.22 -3.22
CA GLN A 241 34.29 -2.63 -4.17
C GLN A 241 34.62 -4.13 -4.11
N ASP A 242 34.03 -4.89 -3.17
CA ASP A 242 34.27 -6.32 -3.05
C ASP A 242 33.61 -7.09 -4.20
N LYS A 243 34.39 -7.96 -4.85
CA LYS A 243 33.96 -8.71 -6.04
C LYS A 243 32.77 -9.63 -5.78
N GLU A 244 32.67 -10.25 -4.60
CA GLU A 244 31.57 -11.16 -4.28
C GLU A 244 30.28 -10.39 -4.07
N ILE A 245 30.36 -9.25 -3.39
CA ILE A 245 29.21 -8.36 -3.20
C ILE A 245 28.75 -7.76 -4.53
N GLN A 246 29.68 -7.37 -5.41
CA GLN A 246 29.32 -6.94 -6.76
C GLN A 246 28.60 -8.04 -7.55
N LYS A 247 29.09 -9.29 -7.47
CA LYS A 247 28.47 -10.45 -8.11
C LYS A 247 27.04 -10.69 -7.59
N LYS A 248 26.83 -10.66 -6.27
CA LYS A 248 25.49 -10.81 -5.67
C LYS A 248 24.57 -9.63 -6.02
N SER A 249 25.10 -8.42 -6.08
CA SER A 249 24.35 -7.22 -6.47
C SER A 249 23.88 -7.33 -7.92
N ALA A 250 24.75 -7.76 -8.84
CA ALA A 250 24.39 -8.02 -10.23
C ALA A 250 23.31 -9.12 -10.36
N GLN A 251 23.42 -10.20 -9.58
CA GLN A 251 22.42 -11.26 -9.55
C GLN A 251 21.04 -10.76 -9.10
N MET A 252 20.98 -9.94 -8.04
CA MET A 252 19.72 -9.34 -7.59
C MET A 252 19.12 -8.41 -8.66
N GLN A 253 19.96 -7.59 -9.31
CA GLN A 253 19.52 -6.72 -10.42
C GLN A 253 18.96 -7.53 -11.60
N GLU A 254 19.60 -8.64 -11.95
CA GLU A 254 19.13 -9.52 -13.03
C GLU A 254 17.76 -10.13 -12.69
N LEU A 255 17.58 -10.62 -11.46
CA LEU A 255 16.29 -11.16 -11.00
C LEU A 255 15.18 -10.10 -11.06
N MET A 256 15.44 -8.90 -10.53
CA MET A 256 14.48 -7.79 -10.63
C MET A 256 14.15 -7.42 -12.08
N ARG A 257 15.16 -7.38 -12.97
CA ARG A 257 14.97 -7.12 -14.41
C ARG A 257 14.14 -8.21 -15.10
N LYS A 258 14.31 -9.49 -14.76
CA LYS A 258 13.49 -10.58 -15.33
C LYS A 258 11.99 -10.38 -15.04
N HIS A 259 11.66 -9.77 -13.92
CA HIS A 259 10.27 -9.51 -13.51
C HIS A 259 9.72 -8.17 -14.02
N ILE A 260 10.59 -7.26 -14.46
CA ILE A 260 10.22 -6.02 -15.14
C ILE A 260 10.40 -6.22 -16.64
N LYS A 261 9.33 -6.56 -17.38
CA LYS A 261 9.40 -6.63 -18.86
C LYS A 261 9.72 -5.23 -19.42
N GLN A 262 11.00 -4.95 -19.63
CA GLN A 262 11.44 -3.77 -20.36
C GLN A 262 11.29 -4.05 -21.86
N LYS A 263 10.65 -3.14 -22.61
CA LYS A 263 10.78 -3.16 -24.08
C LYS A 263 12.25 -2.92 -24.40
N LYS A 264 12.84 -3.81 -25.22
CA LYS A 264 14.08 -3.49 -25.93
C LYS A 264 13.73 -2.40 -26.95
N TYR A 265 14.47 -1.29 -26.90
CA TYR A 265 14.47 -0.28 -27.97
C TYR A 265 15.42 -0.74 -29.07
#